data_AF-A0A958FNM1-F1
#
_entry.id   AF-A0A958FNM1-F1
#
_cell.length_a   1.000
_cell.length_b   1.000
_cell.length_c   1.000
_cell.angle_alpha   90.00
_cell.angle_beta   90.00
_cell.angle_gamma   90.00
#
_symmetry.space_group_name_H-M   'P 1'
#
loop_
_entity.id
_entity.type
_entity.pdbx_description
1 polymer ?
#
loop_
_entity_poly.entity_id
_entity_poly.type
_entity_poly.pdbx_seq_one_letter_code
_entity_poly.pdbx_strand_id
1 'polypeptide(L)'
;KAYRGMGSLGAMAQSTGSSDRYFQDAVKDAEKLVPEGIEGMVPYSGPVRDTIYQMTGGLRAAMGYTGCPTIEALKTSARFIKVTAAGVRESHPHDVKITKESPNYKLN
;
A
#
# COMPACT_ATOMS: atom_id res chain seq x y z
N LYS A 1 -13.43 -0.57 6.78
CA LYS A 1 -12.96 0.57 7.61
C LYS A 1 -12.74 1.77 6.71
N ALA A 2 -13.13 2.96 7.14
CA ALA A 2 -12.86 4.18 6.38
C ALA A 2 -11.34 4.36 6.19
N TYR A 3 -10.94 4.75 4.99
CA TYR A 3 -9.56 5.04 4.61
C TYR A 3 -9.58 6.29 3.74
N ARG A 4 -8.75 7.27 4.09
CA ARG A 4 -8.72 8.56 3.38
C ARG A 4 -7.30 9.05 3.24
N GLY A 5 -7.01 9.67 2.11
CA GLY A 5 -5.79 10.44 1.93
C GLY A 5 -5.79 11.68 2.83
N MET A 6 -4.63 12.10 3.32
CA MET A 6 -4.53 13.32 4.13
C MET A 6 -4.84 14.59 3.31
N GLY A 7 -4.73 14.53 1.98
CA GLY A 7 -5.14 15.61 1.08
C GLY A 7 -6.61 15.56 0.66
N SER A 8 -7.44 14.75 1.33
CA SER A 8 -8.89 14.71 1.07
C SER A 8 -9.61 15.87 1.73
N LEU A 9 -10.78 16.25 1.19
CA LEU A 9 -11.59 17.34 1.73
C LEU A 9 -11.92 17.13 3.20
N GLY A 10 -12.35 15.93 3.60
CA GLY A 10 -12.69 15.64 4.98
C GLY A 10 -11.49 15.51 5.91
N ALA A 11 -10.26 15.37 5.39
CA ALA A 11 -9.04 15.44 6.18
C ALA A 11 -8.51 16.89 6.32
N MET A 12 -8.59 17.69 5.26
CA MET A 12 -8.10 19.07 5.25
C MET A 12 -9.07 20.07 5.90
N ALA A 13 -10.38 19.83 5.82
CA ALA A 13 -11.41 20.70 6.40
C ALA A 13 -11.56 20.56 7.93
N GLN A 14 -10.80 19.67 8.59
CA GLN A 14 -10.83 19.52 10.04
C GLN A 14 -10.08 20.66 10.75
N SER A 15 -10.45 20.97 11.99
CA SER A 15 -9.81 22.04 12.79
C SER A 15 -8.33 21.79 13.09
N THR A 16 -7.93 20.52 13.19
CA THR A 16 -6.53 20.06 13.18
C THR A 16 -6.20 19.35 11.85
N GLY A 17 -6.73 19.89 10.75
CA GLY A 17 -6.64 19.32 9.42
C GLY A 17 -5.23 19.41 8.85
N SER A 18 -4.99 18.63 7.81
CA SER A 18 -3.69 18.54 7.13
C SER A 18 -3.42 19.67 6.14
N SER A 19 -4.31 20.66 6.00
CA SER A 19 -4.25 21.72 4.98
C SER A 19 -2.92 22.48 4.94
N ASP A 20 -2.28 22.72 6.09
CA ASP A 20 -0.93 23.30 6.18
C ASP A 20 0.14 22.50 5.42
N ARG A 21 0.09 21.16 5.51
CA ARG A 21 1.02 20.28 4.77
C ARG A 21 0.78 20.26 3.26
N TYR A 22 -0.40 20.72 2.83
CA TYR A 22 -0.79 20.83 1.43
C TYR A 22 -0.77 22.29 0.96
N PHE A 23 -0.23 23.22 1.76
CA PHE A 23 -0.13 24.65 1.45
C PHE A 23 -1.49 25.31 1.16
N GLN A 24 -2.54 24.85 1.83
CA GLN A 24 -3.92 25.35 1.71
C GLN A 24 -4.46 25.90 3.04
N ASP A 25 -3.57 26.24 3.99
CA ASP A 25 -3.89 26.83 5.29
C ASP A 25 -4.55 28.22 5.18
N ALA A 26 -4.17 29.01 4.17
CA ALA A 26 -4.78 30.30 3.88
C ALA A 26 -6.23 30.20 3.38
N VAL A 27 -6.67 29.01 2.96
CA VAL A 27 -8.02 28.75 2.47
C VAL A 27 -8.94 28.38 3.64
N LYS A 28 -9.68 29.37 4.13
CA LYS A 28 -10.61 29.19 5.27
C LYS A 28 -11.92 28.53 4.89
N ASP A 29 -12.32 28.63 3.62
CA ASP A 29 -13.54 28.02 3.09
C ASP A 29 -13.23 26.61 2.62
N ALA A 30 -13.77 25.59 3.30
CA ALA A 30 -13.55 24.19 2.95
C ALA A 30 -13.95 23.85 1.50
N GLU A 31 -14.93 24.57 0.93
CA GLU A 31 -15.41 24.42 -0.44
C GLU A 31 -14.40 24.89 -1.50
N LYS A 32 -13.41 25.71 -1.11
CA LYS A 32 -12.35 26.20 -2.00
C LYS A 32 -11.07 25.38 -1.91
N LEU A 33 -11.03 24.37 -1.05
CA LEU A 33 -9.91 23.44 -0.98
C LEU A 33 -9.85 22.59 -2.25
N VAL A 34 -8.65 22.40 -2.78
CA VAL A 34 -8.37 21.53 -3.93
C VAL A 34 -7.87 20.19 -3.39
N PRO A 35 -8.67 19.11 -3.42
CA PRO A 35 -8.27 17.84 -2.85
C PRO A 35 -7.28 17.09 -3.75
N GLU A 36 -6.20 16.61 -3.16
CA GLU A 36 -5.22 15.70 -3.78
C GLU A 36 -5.38 14.24 -3.29
N GLY A 37 -6.29 14.02 -2.33
CA GLY A 37 -6.59 12.71 -1.75
C GLY A 37 -8.06 12.34 -1.91
N ILE A 38 -8.32 11.04 -2.04
CA ILE A 38 -9.68 10.47 -2.06
C ILE A 38 -10.04 9.90 -0.69
N GLU A 39 -11.34 9.75 -0.47
CA GLU A 39 -11.91 9.05 0.68
C GLU A 39 -12.60 7.78 0.20
N GLY A 40 -12.44 6.70 0.95
CA GLY A 40 -13.00 5.42 0.60
C GLY A 40 -13.03 4.46 1.76
N MET A 41 -13.23 3.18 1.45
CA MET A 41 -13.26 2.12 2.45
C MET A 41 -12.36 0.97 2.03
N VAL A 42 -11.65 0.40 3.01
CA VAL A 42 -10.87 -0.82 2.85
C VAL A 42 -11.49 -1.96 3.66
N PRO A 43 -11.39 -3.22 3.22
CA PRO A 43 -11.80 -4.38 3.99
C PRO A 43 -11.13 -4.41 5.38
N TYR A 44 -11.79 -5.04 6.35
CA TYR A 44 -11.17 -5.25 7.65
C TYR A 44 -10.09 -6.33 7.56
N SER A 45 -8.86 -5.98 7.90
CA SER A 45 -7.69 -6.88 7.79
C SER A 45 -7.32 -7.59 9.10
N GLY A 46 -8.19 -7.56 10.12
CA GLY A 46 -7.88 -8.18 11.41
C GLY A 46 -6.91 -7.36 12.28
N PRO A 47 -6.26 -8.01 13.27
CA PRO A 47 -5.18 -7.44 14.06
C PRO A 47 -3.95 -7.03 13.23
N VAL A 48 -3.34 -5.89 13.57
CA VAL A 48 -2.14 -5.39 12.86
C VAL A 48 -0.97 -6.38 12.89
N ARG A 49 -0.83 -7.16 13.97
CA ARG A 49 0.24 -8.15 14.14
C ARG A 49 0.25 -9.19 13.01
N ASP A 50 -0.93 -9.59 12.53
CA ASP A 50 -1.07 -10.65 11.53
C ASP A 50 -0.63 -10.13 10.16
N THR A 51 -0.96 -8.89 9.85
CA THR A 51 -0.50 -8.20 8.63
C THR A 51 1.02 -8.05 8.63
N ILE A 52 1.60 -7.58 9.75
CA ILE A 52 3.06 -7.44 9.89
C ILE A 52 3.76 -8.80 9.75
N TYR A 53 3.20 -9.86 10.34
CA TYR A 53 3.75 -11.21 10.24
C TYR A 53 3.79 -11.68 8.77
N GLN A 54 2.71 -11.51 8.01
CA GLN A 54 2.67 -11.89 6.59
C GLN A 54 3.64 -11.05 5.74
N MET A 55 3.72 -9.73 5.96
CA MET A 55 4.64 -8.84 5.23
C MET A 55 6.11 -9.18 5.49
N THR A 56 6.48 -9.39 6.76
CA THR A 56 7.84 -9.76 7.13
C THR A 56 8.19 -11.18 6.69
N GLY A 57 7.22 -12.11 6.68
CA GLY A 57 7.38 -13.44 6.09
C GLY A 57 7.73 -13.38 4.60
N GLY A 58 6.99 -12.58 3.82
CA GLY A 58 7.28 -12.37 2.40
C GLY A 58 8.67 -11.77 2.14
N LEU A 59 9.07 -10.77 2.93
CA LEU A 59 10.41 -10.18 2.85
C LEU A 59 11.51 -11.21 3.15
N ARG A 60 11.35 -12.02 4.20
CA ARG A 60 12.32 -13.08 4.55
C ARG A 60 12.43 -14.15 3.46
N ALA A 61 11.30 -14.54 2.86
CA ALA A 61 11.31 -15.47 1.73
C ALA A 61 12.07 -14.88 0.53
N ALA A 62 11.84 -13.61 0.18
CA ALA A 62 12.57 -12.93 -0.88
C ALA A 62 14.08 -12.86 -0.60
N MET A 63 14.48 -12.51 0.62
CA MET A 63 15.88 -12.53 1.05
C MET A 63 16.52 -13.92 0.93
N GLY A 64 15.74 -14.99 1.18
CA GLY A 64 16.16 -16.36 0.95
C GLY A 64 16.42 -16.66 -0.53
N TYR A 65 15.48 -16.31 -1.42
CA TYR A 65 15.65 -16.49 -2.87
C TYR A 65 16.83 -15.72 -3.45
N THR A 66 17.13 -14.53 -2.93
CA THR A 66 18.26 -13.71 -3.40
C THR A 66 19.57 -14.01 -2.68
N GLY A 67 19.58 -14.89 -1.67
CA GLY A 67 20.77 -15.20 -0.87
C GLY A 67 21.30 -14.02 -0.05
N CYS A 68 20.42 -13.10 0.37
CA CYS A 68 20.80 -11.89 1.09
C CYS A 68 20.55 -12.04 2.60
N PRO A 69 21.59 -12.23 3.44
CA PRO A 69 21.40 -12.47 4.88
C PRO A 69 20.96 -11.22 5.66
N THR A 70 21.15 -10.02 5.09
CA THR A 70 20.81 -8.74 5.74
C THR A 70 20.04 -7.83 4.78
N ILE A 71 19.34 -6.84 5.32
CA ILE A 71 18.67 -5.80 4.52
C ILE A 71 19.67 -5.02 3.68
N GLU A 72 20.87 -4.79 4.19
CA GLU A 72 21.93 -4.10 3.43
C GLU A 72 22.42 -4.92 2.24
N ALA A 73 22.59 -6.24 2.43
CA ALA A 73 22.91 -7.15 1.33
C ALA A 73 21.79 -7.16 0.28
N LEU A 74 20.52 -7.14 0.71
CA LEU A 74 19.38 -7.09 -0.22
C LEU A 74 19.39 -5.79 -1.04
N LYS A 75 19.66 -4.64 -0.40
CA LYS A 75 19.70 -3.33 -1.09
C LYS A 75 20.83 -3.21 -2.11
N THR A 76 21.98 -3.81 -1.83
CA THR A 76 23.22 -3.61 -2.62
C THR A 76 23.51 -4.72 -3.61
N SER A 77 23.07 -5.96 -3.33
CA SER A 77 23.47 -7.15 -4.10
C SER A 77 22.31 -7.77 -4.90
N ALA A 78 21.05 -7.48 -4.55
CA ALA A 78 19.92 -8.00 -5.31
C ALA A 78 19.87 -7.37 -6.72
N ARG A 79 19.38 -8.14 -7.69
CA ARG A 79 19.23 -7.70 -9.08
C ARG A 79 17.78 -7.73 -9.48
N PHE A 80 17.36 -6.69 -10.20
CA PHE A 80 16.05 -6.62 -10.82
C PHE A 80 16.13 -6.99 -12.29
N ILE A 81 15.05 -7.56 -12.78
CA ILE A 81 14.82 -7.76 -14.22
C ILE A 81 13.60 -6.94 -14.63
N LYS A 82 13.64 -6.39 -15.85
CA LYS A 82 12.48 -5.71 -16.43
C LYS A 82 11.54 -6.77 -17.00
N VAL A 83 10.28 -6.73 -16.59
CA VAL A 83 9.22 -7.60 -17.11
C VAL A 83 8.22 -6.80 -17.93
N THR A 84 7.51 -7.47 -18.82
CA THR A 84 6.40 -6.90 -19.59
C THR A 84 5.10 -6.97 -18.79
N ALA A 85 4.05 -6.30 -19.27
CA ALA A 85 2.71 -6.44 -18.68
C ALA A 85 2.20 -7.89 -18.70
N ALA A 86 2.59 -8.69 -19.71
CA ALA A 86 2.29 -10.11 -19.76
C ALA A 86 3.00 -10.88 -18.63
N GLY A 87 4.28 -10.57 -18.35
CA GLY A 87 5.01 -11.16 -17.22
C GLY A 87 4.42 -10.80 -15.85
N VAL A 88 3.84 -9.60 -15.70
CA VAL A 88 3.11 -9.23 -14.48
C VAL A 88 1.84 -10.08 -14.33
N ARG A 89 1.09 -10.31 -15.41
CA ARG A 89 -0.09 -11.18 -15.38
C ARG A 89 0.28 -12.62 -15.05
N GLU A 90 1.36 -13.12 -15.66
CA GLU A 90 1.92 -14.45 -15.38
C GLU A 90 2.36 -14.59 -13.91
N SER A 91 2.86 -13.53 -13.28
CA SER A 91 3.31 -13.56 -11.88
C SER A 91 2.16 -13.69 -10.87
N HIS A 92 0.94 -13.29 -11.24
CA HIS A 92 -0.25 -13.48 -10.42
C HIS A 92 -0.89 -14.85 -10.69
N PRO A 93 -1.67 -15.44 -9.75
CA PRO A 93 -2.52 -16.58 -10.06
C PRO A 93 -3.38 -16.30 -11.31
N HIS A 94 -3.22 -17.13 -12.32
CA HIS A 94 -3.93 -17.05 -13.59
C HIS A 94 -4.44 -18.44 -13.99
N ASP A 95 -5.49 -18.48 -14.81
CA ASP A 95 -6.10 -19.70 -15.35
C ASP A 95 -6.61 -20.72 -14.30
N VAL A 96 -6.84 -20.26 -13.06
CA VAL A 96 -7.40 -21.06 -11.96
C VAL A 96 -8.46 -20.27 -11.17
N LYS A 97 -9.41 -20.99 -10.57
CA LYS A 97 -10.40 -20.38 -9.66
C LYS A 97 -9.90 -20.48 -8.22
N ILE A 98 -9.69 -19.34 -7.57
CA ILE A 98 -9.38 -19.29 -6.14
C ILE A 98 -10.64 -19.65 -5.35
N THR A 99 -10.57 -20.72 -4.56
CA THR A 99 -11.68 -21.22 -3.73
C THR A 99 -11.55 -20.83 -2.26
N LYS A 100 -10.34 -20.48 -1.82
CA LYS A 100 -10.04 -20.05 -0.45
C LYS A 100 -9.06 -18.89 -0.50
N GLU A 101 -9.36 -17.83 0.24
CA GLU A 101 -8.48 -16.67 0.33
C GLU A 101 -7.19 -17.01 1.08
N SER A 102 -6.07 -16.50 0.56
CA SER A 102 -4.77 -16.55 1.22
C SER A 102 -4.59 -15.33 2.13
N PRO A 103 -3.90 -15.47 3.28
CA PRO A 103 -3.75 -14.36 4.23
C PRO A 103 -2.89 -13.20 3.70
N ASN A 104 -2.10 -13.43 2.65
CA ASN A 104 -1.16 -12.48 2.06
C ASN A 104 -1.44 -12.17 0.57
N TYR A 105 -2.54 -12.67 0.01
CA TYR A 105 -2.86 -12.45 -1.41
C TYR A 105 -4.35 -12.21 -1.61
N LYS A 106 -4.68 -11.08 -2.23
CA LYS A 106 -6.04 -10.71 -2.64
C LYS A 106 -5.99 -10.20 -4.07
N LEU A 107 -6.91 -10.66 -4.90
CA LEU A 107 -7.21 -10.01 -6.18
C LEU A 107 -8.08 -8.80 -5.84
N ASN A 108 -7.59 -7.61 -6.22
CA ASN A 108 -8.39 -6.39 -6.19
C ASN A 108 -9.28 -6.32 -7.42
#